data_AF-A0A1I6ZQS7-F1
#
_entry.id   AF-A0A1I6ZQS7-F1
#
_cell.length_a   1.000
_cell.length_b   1.000
_cell.length_c   1.000
_cell.angle_alpha   90.00
_cell.angle_beta   90.00
_cell.angle_gamma   90.00
#
_symmetry.space_group_name_H-M   'P 1'
#
loop_
_entity.id
_entity.type
_entity.pdbx_description
1 polymer ?
#
loop_
_entity_poly.entity_id
_entity_poly.type
_entity_poly.pdbx_seq_one_letter_code
_entity_poly.pdbx_strand_id
1 'polypeptide(L)' 'TEYKRFYDIKYKEVNRNQHKRALALTARKFARLVYSMLKTNQLYKAPVSK' A
#
# COMPACT_ATOMS: atom_id res chain seq x y z
N THR A 1 3.76 -9.11 7.22
CA THR A 1 4.04 -7.72 6.82
C THR A 1 2.77 -7.06 6.32
N GLU A 2 2.53 -5.79 6.68
CA GLU A 2 1.28 -5.08 6.37
C GLU A 2 0.95 -5.06 4.87
N TYR A 3 1.96 -4.83 4.02
CA TYR A 3 1.80 -4.78 2.57
C TYR A 3 1.41 -6.14 1.95
N LYS A 4 1.88 -7.26 2.51
CA LYS A 4 1.50 -8.60 2.03
C LYS A 4 0.03 -8.88 2.29
N ARG A 5 -0.46 -8.56 3.50
CA ARG A 5 -1.88 -8.69 3.83
C ARG A 5 -2.76 -7.83 2.95
N PHE A 6 -2.34 -6.58 2.67
CA PHE A 6 -3.05 -5.69 1.76
C PHE A 6 -3.07 -6.24 0.33
N TYR A 7 -1.94 -6.77 -0.16
CA TYR A 7 -1.87 -7.44 -1.47
C TYR A 7 -2.85 -8.62 -1.55
N ASP A 8 -2.86 -9.50 -0.55
CA ASP A 8 -3.72 -10.69 -0.54
C ASP A 8 -5.22 -10.33 -0.53
N ILE A 9 -5.60 -9.28 0.20
CA ILE A 9 -6.97 -8.74 0.18
C ILE A 9 -7.32 -8.21 -1.22
N LYS A 10 -6.45 -7.36 -1.80
CA LYS A 10 -6.69 -6.78 -3.13
C LYS A 10 -6.62 -7.80 -4.26
N TYR A 11 -5.90 -8.89 -4.06
CA TYR A 11 -5.89 -10.02 -4.97
C TYR A 11 -7.23 -10.75 -4.98
N LYS A 12 -7.81 -11.01 -3.79
CA LYS A 12 -9.11 -11.70 -3.65
C LYS A 12 -10.31 -10.85 -4.09
N GLU A 13 -10.23 -9.52 -3.99
CA GLU A 13 -11.30 -8.61 -4.41
C GLU A 13 -11.43 -8.48 -5.95
N VAL A 14 -10.40 -8.84 -6.72
CA VAL A 14 -10.32 -8.48 -8.14
C VAL A 14 -10.53 -9.69 -9.05
N ASN A 15 -11.65 -9.72 -9.78
CA ASN A 15 -12.00 -10.82 -10.69
C ASN A 15 -11.18 -10.88 -12.01
N ARG A 16 -10.54 -9.77 -12.43
CA ARG A 16 -9.73 -9.70 -13.67
C ARG A 16 -8.43 -8.95 -13.44
N ASN A 17 -7.33 -9.49 -13.97
CA ASN A 17 -5.98 -8.92 -13.82
C ASN A 17 -5.54 -8.78 -12.35
N GLN A 18 -5.89 -9.76 -11.53
CA GLN A 18 -5.66 -9.80 -10.07
C GLN A 18 -4.23 -9.44 -9.66
N HIS A 19 -3.20 -10.06 -10.24
CA HIS A 19 -1.81 -9.78 -9.87
C HIS A 19 -1.40 -8.35 -10.21
N LYS A 20 -1.67 -7.89 -11.44
CA LYS A 20 -1.29 -6.55 -11.91
C LYS A 20 -1.99 -5.45 -11.10
N ARG A 21 -3.29 -5.63 -10.82
CA ARG A 21 -4.08 -4.67 -10.01
C ARG A 21 -3.67 -4.68 -8.54
N ALA A 22 -3.57 -5.85 -7.91
CA ALA A 22 -3.18 -5.95 -6.50
C ALA A 22 -1.78 -5.36 -6.27
N LEU A 23 -0.84 -5.61 -7.20
CA LEU A 23 0.50 -5.02 -7.15
C LEU A 23 0.44 -3.51 -7.29
N ALA A 24 -0.27 -2.98 -8.29
CA ALA A 24 -0.39 -1.54 -8.51
C ALA A 24 -1.01 -0.82 -7.31
N LEU A 25 -2.06 -1.39 -6.70
CA LEU A 25 -2.70 -0.83 -5.50
C LEU A 25 -1.74 -0.83 -4.30
N THR A 26 -0.98 -1.90 -4.13
CA THR A 26 0.02 -2.02 -3.06
C THR A 26 1.14 -1.00 -3.25
N ALA A 27 1.67 -0.87 -4.46
CA ALA A 27 2.68 0.13 -4.81
C ALA A 27 2.15 1.56 -4.64
N ARG A 28 0.90 1.84 -5.02
CA ARG A 28 0.27 3.16 -4.87
C ARG A 28 0.08 3.55 -3.40
N LYS A 29 -0.22 2.58 -2.51
CA LYS A 29 -0.24 2.79 -1.05
C LYS A 29 1.13 3.24 -0.55
N PHE A 30 2.21 2.60 -1.02
CA PHE A 30 3.58 2.97 -0.68
C PHE A 30 4.00 4.33 -1.24
N ALA A 31 3.79 4.56 -2.54
CA ALA A 31 4.14 5.82 -3.19
C ALA A 31 3.41 7.02 -2.56
N ARG A 32 2.14 6.85 -2.17
CA ARG A 32 1.38 7.89 -1.45
C ARG A 32 2.01 8.23 -0.10
N LEU A 33 2.50 7.24 0.63
CA LEU A 33 3.20 7.44 1.89
C LEU A 33 4.50 8.23 1.67
N VAL A 34 5.34 7.79 0.72
CA VAL A 34 6.60 8.46 0.38
C VAL A 34 6.35 9.91 -0.04
N TYR A 35 5.38 10.14 -0.92
CA TYR A 35 5.00 11.48 -1.35
C TYR A 35 4.54 12.36 -0.19
N SER A 36 3.71 11.82 0.70
CA SER A 36 3.25 12.55 1.88
C SER A 36 4.42 12.94 2.79
N MET A 37 5.37 12.04 3.01
CA MET A 37 6.55 12.30 3.85
C MET A 37 7.47 13.34 3.23
N LEU A 38 7.72 13.26 1.92
CA LEU A 38 8.51 14.27 1.22
C LEU A 38 7.84 15.63 1.29
N LYS A 39 6.51 15.68 1.17
CA LYS A 39 5.75 16.93 1.25
C LYS A 39 5.74 17.54 2.65
N THR A 40 5.63 16.72 3.71
CA THR A 40 5.61 17.21 5.10
C THR A 40 7.00 17.29 5.74
N ASN A 41 8.05 16.85 5.03
CA ASN A 41 9.42 16.71 5.51
C ASN A 41 9.52 15.99 6.86
N GLN A 42 8.67 14.98 7.07
CA GLN A 42 8.55 14.22 8.30
C GLN A 42 9.05 12.80 8.11
N LEU A 43 9.77 12.30 9.10
CA LEU A 43 10.21 10.91 9.14
C LEU A 43 9.01 9.95 9.24
N TYR A 44 9.12 8.78 8.61
CA TYR A 44 8.06 7.76 8.66
C TYR A 44 7.79 7.37 10.11
N LYS A 45 6.58 7.67 10.58
CA LYS A 45 6.06 7.08 11.81
C LYS A 45 5.09 5.98 11.40
N ALA A 46 5.50 4.73 11.65
CA ALA A 46 4.63 3.59 11.44
C ALA A 46 3.32 3.82 12.20
N PRO A 47 2.15 3.59 11.59
CA PRO A 47 0.89 3.66 12.32
C PRO A 47 0.96 2.61 13.42
N VAL A 48 0.91 3.05 14.68
CA VAL A 48 0.71 2.16 15.83
C VAL A 48 -0.58 1.40 15.55
N SER A 49 -0.47 0.09 15.33
CA SER A 49 -1.62 -0.80 15.12
C SER A 49 -2.50 -0.68 16.36
N LYS A 50 -3.62 0.05 16.25
CA LYS A 50 -4.71 -0.06 17.21
C LYS A 50 -5.39 -1.41 17.05
#